data_AF-A0A8H7Y774-F1
#
_entry.id   AF-A0A8H7Y774-F1
#
_cell.length_a   1.000
_cell.length_b   1.000
_cell.length_c   1.000
_cell.angle_alpha   90.00
_cell.angle_beta   90.00
_cell.angle_gamma   90.00
#
_symmetry.space_group_name_H-M   'P 1'
#
loop_
_entity.id
_entity.type
_entity.pdbx_description
1 polymer ?
#
loop_
_entity_poly.entity_id
_entity_poly.type
_entity_poly.pdbx_seq_one_letter_code
_entity_poly.pdbx_strand_id
1 'polypeptide(L)'
;MSPNPTILFHGKDVPLELPAGVATSSSFGDIAVSLPSTSRNVHLDYPTPIRDMSQEFKPMPFPDDADWPSSQPRAELYANADILTHPFVSPLSGPKEIWKDAPPIFITIGEELTEDGGTYLAKKVHEAGGTAVLERFDSMPHCFALIFGDSAAAKRCYRGWADFCLDAVHGRVKRTRQALYIHRDGRGTVTKDLSEIGSLSLDEVQRLHICMYIYIGDPTSAE
;
A
#
# COMPACT_ATOMS: atom_id res chain seq x y z
N MET A 1 26.03 -8.23 -3.92
CA MET A 1 24.91 -9.13 -4.28
C MET A 1 25.20 -9.73 -5.64
N SER A 2 24.94 -11.03 -5.85
CA SER A 2 25.10 -11.65 -7.17
C SER A 2 24.26 -10.88 -8.19
N PRO A 3 24.77 -10.65 -9.41
CA PRO A 3 24.13 -9.78 -10.39
C PRO A 3 22.78 -10.28 -10.89
N ASN A 4 22.40 -11.54 -10.64
CA ASN A 4 21.07 -12.10 -10.90
C ASN A 4 20.77 -13.21 -9.87
N PRO A 5 20.02 -12.94 -8.79
CA PRO A 5 19.58 -14.00 -7.88
C PRO A 5 18.68 -14.99 -8.61
N THR A 6 18.75 -16.28 -8.26
CA THR A 6 17.85 -17.31 -8.78
C THR A 6 16.95 -17.84 -7.67
N ILE A 7 15.76 -18.31 -8.04
CA ILE A 7 14.84 -19.04 -7.16
C ILE A 7 14.59 -20.44 -7.74
N LEU A 8 14.35 -21.41 -6.86
CA LEU A 8 13.93 -22.75 -7.26
C LEU A 8 12.42 -22.73 -7.54
N PHE A 9 12.03 -22.76 -8.82
CA PHE A 9 10.63 -22.77 -9.25
C PHE A 9 10.34 -24.06 -10.03
N HIS A 10 9.47 -24.92 -9.47
CA HIS A 10 9.18 -26.26 -10.02
C HIS A 10 10.43 -27.11 -10.34
N GLY A 11 11.42 -27.10 -9.44
CA GLY A 11 12.65 -27.88 -9.57
C GLY A 11 13.66 -27.31 -10.58
N LYS A 12 13.44 -26.09 -11.08
CA LYS A 12 14.35 -25.39 -11.98
C LYS A 12 14.84 -24.09 -11.34
N ASP A 13 16.12 -23.80 -11.53
CA ASP A 13 16.66 -22.48 -11.19
C ASP A 13 16.14 -21.45 -12.21
N VAL A 14 15.38 -20.47 -11.72
CA VAL A 14 14.80 -19.39 -12.51
C VAL A 14 15.42 -18.06 -12.05
N PRO A 15 15.95 -17.21 -12.95
CA PRO A 15 16.45 -15.90 -12.57
C PRO A 15 15.30 -15.02 -12.05
N LEU A 16 15.55 -14.31 -10.96
CA LEU A 16 14.62 -13.37 -10.38
C LEU A 16 14.88 -11.98 -10.99
N GLU A 17 14.19 -11.71 -12.10
CA GLU A 17 14.23 -10.42 -12.78
C GLU A 17 13.15 -9.48 -12.20
N LEU A 18 13.49 -8.20 -12.04
CA LEU A 18 12.50 -7.20 -11.67
C LEU A 18 11.51 -6.97 -12.83
N PRO A 19 10.22 -6.76 -12.56
CA PRO A 19 9.26 -6.42 -13.60
C PRO A 19 9.57 -5.04 -14.19
N ALA A 20 9.06 -4.76 -15.39
CA ALA A 20 9.23 -3.45 -16.03
C ALA A 20 8.59 -2.29 -15.24
N GLY A 21 7.59 -2.59 -14.42
CA GLY A 21 6.91 -1.65 -13.52
C GLY A 21 5.88 -2.38 -12.67
N VAL A 22 5.44 -1.73 -11.60
CA VAL A 22 4.37 -2.21 -10.72
C VAL A 22 3.25 -1.18 -10.73
N ALA A 23 2.03 -1.60 -10.97
CA ALA A 23 0.87 -0.72 -10.96
C ALA A 23 -0.16 -1.25 -9.97
N THR A 24 -0.55 -0.40 -9.02
CA THR A 24 -1.40 -0.76 -7.89
C THR A 24 -2.64 0.12 -7.85
N SER A 25 -3.77 -0.44 -7.44
CA SER A 25 -4.98 0.32 -7.10
C SER A 25 -5.31 0.12 -5.64
N SER A 26 -5.50 1.23 -4.93
CA SER A 26 -5.87 1.25 -3.51
C SER A 26 -4.93 0.37 -2.68
N SER A 27 -3.62 0.53 -2.91
CA SER A 27 -2.59 -0.32 -2.32
C SER A 27 -2.58 -0.23 -0.80
N PHE A 28 -2.64 -1.37 -0.14
CA PHE A 28 -2.54 -1.44 1.31
C PHE A 28 -1.08 -1.63 1.74
N GLY A 29 -0.40 -0.51 2.03
CA GLY A 29 1.02 -0.52 2.41
C GLY A 29 1.30 -0.76 3.90
N ASP A 30 0.27 -0.63 4.76
CA ASP A 30 0.34 -0.75 6.22
C ASP A 30 -0.79 -1.64 6.75
N ILE A 31 -0.53 -2.95 6.80
CA ILE A 31 -1.51 -3.95 7.26
C ILE A 31 -1.70 -3.89 8.78
N ALA A 32 -0.80 -3.21 9.50
CA ALA A 32 -0.98 -2.97 10.93
C ALA A 32 -2.06 -1.91 11.23
N VAL A 33 -2.58 -1.21 10.21
CA VAL A 33 -3.65 -0.21 10.32
C VAL A 33 -3.27 0.89 11.33
N SER A 34 -2.03 1.36 11.26
CA SER A 34 -1.43 2.28 12.23
C SER A 34 -1.50 3.76 11.83
N LEU A 35 -1.83 4.03 10.56
CA LEU A 35 -1.80 5.39 10.01
C LEU A 35 -3.13 6.14 10.16
N PRO A 36 -3.10 7.47 10.31
CA PRO A 36 -4.30 8.27 10.59
C PRO A 36 -5.47 8.14 9.61
N SER A 37 -5.20 7.93 8.31
CA SER A 37 -6.25 7.74 7.27
C SER A 37 -7.22 6.60 7.61
N THR A 38 -6.76 5.57 8.30
CA THR A 38 -7.57 4.39 8.65
C THR A 38 -8.74 4.73 9.58
N SER A 39 -8.61 5.76 10.42
CA SER A 39 -9.68 6.27 11.27
C SER A 39 -10.30 7.56 10.72
N ARG A 40 -9.48 8.46 10.16
CA ARG A 40 -9.92 9.73 9.60
C ARG A 40 -10.86 9.56 8.42
N ASN A 41 -10.56 8.64 7.49
CA ASN A 41 -11.28 8.49 6.23
C ASN A 41 -12.32 7.37 6.26
N VAL A 42 -12.49 6.65 7.38
CA VAL A 42 -13.42 5.50 7.48
C VAL A 42 -14.87 5.86 7.09
N HIS A 43 -15.29 7.10 7.36
CA HIS A 43 -16.62 7.59 7.03
C HIS A 43 -16.83 7.86 5.53
N LEU A 44 -15.77 7.81 4.73
CA LEU A 44 -15.76 8.00 3.28
C LEU A 44 -15.65 6.67 2.53
N ASP A 45 -15.51 5.57 3.25
CA ASP A 45 -15.20 4.25 2.68
C ASP A 45 -16.30 3.24 2.96
N TYR A 46 -16.34 2.18 2.15
CA TYR A 46 -17.29 1.06 2.34
C TYR A 46 -16.71 -0.19 2.99
N PRO A 47 -15.39 -0.47 2.98
CA PRO A 47 -14.84 -1.51 3.83
C PRO A 47 -15.15 -1.14 5.29
N THR A 48 -15.93 -2.00 5.95
CA THR A 48 -16.23 -1.88 7.39
C THR A 48 -14.93 -1.72 8.17
N PRO A 49 -14.94 -0.95 9.29
CA PRO A 49 -13.73 -0.58 9.99
C PRO A 49 -12.89 -1.82 10.26
N ILE A 50 -11.69 -1.82 9.68
CA ILE A 50 -10.73 -2.92 9.83
C ILE A 50 -10.37 -3.11 11.30
N ARG A 51 -10.42 -2.01 12.07
CA ARG A 51 -10.29 -2.02 13.52
C ARG A 51 -10.85 -0.73 14.13
N ASP A 52 -11.60 -0.86 15.22
CA ASP A 52 -11.84 0.27 16.13
C ASP A 52 -10.65 0.33 17.11
N MET A 53 -9.82 1.37 16.97
CA MET A 53 -8.64 1.56 17.82
C MET A 53 -8.99 1.81 19.30
N SER A 54 -10.26 2.05 19.63
CA SER A 54 -10.76 2.16 21.00
C SER A 54 -11.17 0.80 21.61
N GLN A 55 -11.16 -0.27 20.82
CA GLN A 55 -11.52 -1.62 21.26
C GLN A 55 -10.29 -2.53 21.33
N GLU A 56 -10.35 -3.51 22.24
CA GLU A 56 -9.38 -4.59 22.28
C GLU A 56 -9.28 -5.30 20.93
N PHE A 57 -8.06 -5.73 20.59
CA PHE A 57 -7.85 -6.50 19.38
C PHE A 57 -8.68 -7.78 19.40
N LYS A 58 -9.50 -7.98 18.37
CA LYS A 58 -10.18 -9.25 18.14
C LYS A 58 -9.83 -9.75 16.74
N PRO A 59 -9.18 -10.92 16.63
CA PRO A 59 -9.03 -11.60 15.35
C PRO A 59 -10.35 -11.65 14.59
N MET A 60 -10.28 -11.42 13.29
CA MET A 60 -11.42 -11.65 12.41
C MET A 60 -11.89 -13.11 12.53
N PRO A 61 -13.22 -13.38 12.58
CA PRO A 61 -13.77 -14.71 12.83
C PRO A 61 -13.73 -15.60 11.57
N PHE A 62 -12.55 -15.70 10.94
CA PHE A 62 -12.37 -16.55 9.78
C PHE A 62 -12.34 -18.02 10.20
N PRO A 63 -13.12 -18.90 9.55
CA PRO A 63 -13.11 -20.33 9.87
C PRO A 63 -11.72 -20.92 9.65
N ASP A 64 -11.40 -21.94 10.45
CA ASP A 64 -10.25 -22.79 10.22
C ASP A 64 -10.59 -23.87 9.19
N ASP A 65 -9.61 -24.23 8.37
CA ASP A 65 -9.68 -25.43 7.55
C ASP A 65 -8.29 -26.08 7.43
N ALA A 66 -8.23 -27.24 6.78
CA ALA A 66 -7.01 -28.04 6.66
C ALA A 66 -5.92 -27.37 5.81
N ASP A 67 -6.32 -26.52 4.86
CA ASP A 67 -5.41 -25.79 3.96
C ASP A 67 -5.03 -24.41 4.55
N TRP A 68 -5.89 -23.85 5.40
CA TRP A 68 -5.78 -22.52 6.00
C TRP A 68 -6.05 -22.54 7.53
N PRO A 69 -5.14 -23.14 8.32
CA PRO A 69 -5.32 -23.28 9.77
C PRO A 69 -5.30 -21.92 10.50
N SER A 70 -6.06 -21.82 11.59
CA SER A 70 -6.10 -20.64 12.48
C SER A 70 -5.19 -20.77 13.72
N SER A 71 -4.36 -21.82 13.76
CA SER A 71 -3.34 -22.04 14.78
C SER A 71 -1.96 -21.88 14.13
N GLN A 72 -1.18 -20.85 14.43
CA GLN A 72 -1.39 -19.77 15.44
C GLN A 72 -2.49 -18.76 15.06
N PRO A 73 -3.08 -18.04 16.04
CA PRO A 73 -4.13 -17.05 15.79
C PRO A 73 -3.75 -16.02 14.71
N ARG A 74 -4.59 -15.93 13.70
CA ARG A 74 -4.48 -14.95 12.62
C ARG A 74 -4.92 -13.58 13.11
N ALA A 75 -4.08 -12.57 12.92
CA ALA A 75 -4.52 -11.19 13.17
C ALA A 75 -5.25 -10.62 11.93
N GLU A 76 -4.81 -11.05 10.75
CA GLU A 76 -5.39 -10.73 9.45
C GLU A 76 -5.62 -11.98 8.61
N LEU A 77 -6.40 -11.88 7.53
CA LEU A 77 -6.77 -13.04 6.71
C LEU A 77 -5.56 -13.90 6.29
N TYR A 78 -4.42 -13.26 6.01
CA TYR A 78 -3.20 -13.88 5.48
C TYR A 78 -1.95 -13.69 6.33
N ALA A 79 -2.10 -13.17 7.55
CA ALA A 79 -0.95 -12.89 8.40
C ALA A 79 -1.27 -13.07 9.89
N ASN A 80 -0.30 -13.67 10.59
CA ASN A 80 -0.29 -13.71 12.05
C ASN A 80 0.11 -12.34 12.61
N ALA A 81 -0.28 -12.09 13.86
CA ALA A 81 0.02 -10.87 14.62
C ALA A 81 1.51 -10.45 14.57
N ASP A 82 2.40 -11.43 14.69
CA ASP A 82 3.85 -11.27 14.82
C ASP A 82 4.55 -10.84 13.53
N ILE A 83 3.88 -10.91 12.38
CA ILE A 83 4.44 -10.53 11.08
C ILE A 83 3.72 -9.34 10.43
N LEU A 84 2.74 -8.71 11.08
CA LEU A 84 2.00 -7.59 10.48
C LEU A 84 2.90 -6.41 10.11
N THR A 85 4.00 -6.20 10.84
CA THR A 85 5.02 -5.19 10.54
C THR A 85 6.19 -5.72 9.71
N HIS A 86 6.15 -6.97 9.26
CA HIS A 86 7.18 -7.50 8.38
C HIS A 86 7.08 -6.83 7.00
N PRO A 87 8.19 -6.41 6.34
CA PRO A 87 8.13 -5.68 5.06
C PRO A 87 7.49 -6.43 3.90
N PHE A 88 7.38 -7.76 3.96
CA PHE A 88 6.62 -8.55 2.98
C PHE A 88 5.11 -8.57 3.24
N VAL A 89 4.67 -8.18 4.43
CA VAL A 89 3.26 -8.04 4.80
C VAL A 89 2.86 -6.57 4.70
N SER A 90 3.62 -5.67 5.33
CA SER A 90 3.45 -4.22 5.26
C SER A 90 4.65 -3.59 4.57
N PRO A 91 4.65 -3.40 3.24
CA PRO A 91 5.78 -2.82 2.51
C PRO A 91 6.25 -1.47 3.05
N LEU A 92 5.34 -0.69 3.62
CA LEU A 92 5.68 0.59 4.22
C LEU A 92 6.49 0.47 5.52
N SER A 93 6.51 -0.68 6.20
CA SER A 93 7.35 -0.89 7.40
C SER A 93 8.83 -1.06 7.07
N GLY A 94 9.14 -1.39 5.82
CA GLY A 94 10.49 -1.65 5.36
C GLY A 94 11.38 -0.40 5.39
N PRO A 95 12.69 -0.58 5.61
CA PRO A 95 13.63 0.52 5.54
C PRO A 95 13.65 1.12 4.13
N LYS A 96 13.89 2.43 4.02
CA LYS A 96 13.78 3.16 2.74
C LYS A 96 14.69 2.58 1.66
N GLU A 97 15.83 2.04 2.06
CA GLU A 97 16.91 1.55 1.23
C GLU A 97 16.48 0.36 0.34
N ILE A 98 15.45 -0.39 0.72
CA ILE A 98 14.93 -1.51 -0.09
C ILE A 98 14.27 -1.04 -1.39
N TRP A 99 13.87 0.24 -1.45
CA TRP A 99 13.22 0.85 -2.60
C TRP A 99 14.22 1.46 -3.59
N LYS A 100 15.51 1.46 -3.25
CA LYS A 100 16.56 1.84 -4.18
C LYS A 100 16.57 0.85 -5.34
N ASP A 101 16.61 1.36 -6.56
CA ASP A 101 16.61 0.56 -7.80
C ASP A 101 15.33 -0.31 -8.00
N ALA A 102 14.27 -0.05 -7.22
CA ALA A 102 12.96 -0.65 -7.46
C ALA A 102 12.44 -0.27 -8.85
N PRO A 103 11.68 -1.17 -9.52
CA PRO A 103 11.03 -0.83 -10.78
C PRO A 103 10.07 0.36 -10.57
N PRO A 104 9.76 1.15 -11.60
CA PRO A 104 8.79 2.23 -11.47
C PRO A 104 7.47 1.72 -10.86
N ILE A 105 6.89 2.50 -9.95
CA ILE A 105 5.66 2.14 -9.25
C ILE A 105 4.57 3.18 -9.52
N PHE A 106 3.44 2.75 -10.06
CA PHE A 106 2.22 3.54 -10.18
C PHE A 106 1.27 3.19 -9.04
N ILE A 107 0.86 4.22 -8.31
CA ILE A 107 -0.04 4.12 -7.17
C ILE A 107 -1.25 4.98 -7.49
N THR A 108 -2.39 4.34 -7.73
CA THR A 108 -3.68 5.04 -7.74
C THR A 108 -4.41 4.76 -6.44
N ILE A 109 -4.92 5.82 -5.81
CA ILE A 109 -5.57 5.71 -4.51
C ILE A 109 -6.72 6.71 -4.37
N GLY A 110 -7.78 6.32 -3.67
CA GLY A 110 -8.88 7.22 -3.32
C GLY A 110 -8.58 8.09 -2.09
N GLU A 111 -9.57 8.89 -1.72
CA GLU A 111 -9.71 9.50 -0.39
C GLU A 111 -10.29 8.45 0.57
N GLU A 112 -9.49 7.41 0.80
CA GLU A 112 -9.94 6.14 1.36
C GLU A 112 -9.16 5.81 2.64
N LEU A 113 -9.53 4.74 3.33
CA LEU A 113 -8.89 4.33 4.58
C LEU A 113 -7.40 3.97 4.42
N THR A 114 -7.00 3.54 3.21
CA THR A 114 -5.64 3.14 2.85
C THR A 114 -4.79 4.30 2.29
N GLU A 115 -5.33 5.52 2.23
CA GLU A 115 -4.71 6.68 1.58
C GLU A 115 -3.27 6.93 2.06
N ASP A 116 -3.03 6.93 3.37
CA ASP A 116 -1.70 7.23 3.90
C ASP A 116 -0.70 6.13 3.49
N GLY A 117 -1.14 4.87 3.43
CA GLY A 117 -0.30 3.73 3.03
C GLY A 117 0.30 3.92 1.63
N GLY A 118 -0.53 4.24 0.64
CA GLY A 118 -0.07 4.54 -0.72
C GLY A 118 0.72 5.85 -0.80
N THR A 119 0.29 6.89 -0.08
CA THR A 119 0.94 8.22 -0.06
C THR A 119 2.38 8.14 0.47
N TYR A 120 2.57 7.51 1.64
CA TYR A 120 3.90 7.39 2.24
C TYR A 120 4.78 6.37 1.54
N LEU A 121 4.20 5.34 0.91
CA LEU A 121 4.97 4.46 0.04
C LEU A 121 5.54 5.22 -1.17
N ALA A 122 4.72 6.04 -1.84
CA ALA A 122 5.17 6.88 -2.95
C ALA A 122 6.30 7.82 -2.52
N LYS A 123 6.14 8.49 -1.37
CA LYS A 123 7.16 9.36 -0.77
C LYS A 123 8.45 8.59 -0.43
N LYS A 124 8.34 7.42 0.20
CA LYS A 124 9.49 6.58 0.58
C LYS A 124 10.28 6.12 -0.67
N VAL A 125 9.59 5.66 -1.71
CA VAL A 125 10.21 5.28 -3.00
C VAL A 125 10.91 6.47 -3.65
N HIS A 126 10.25 7.64 -3.68
CA HIS A 126 10.83 8.87 -4.23
C HIS A 126 12.13 9.28 -3.52
N GLU A 127 12.11 9.29 -2.19
CA GLU A 127 13.26 9.63 -1.35
C GLU A 127 14.39 8.61 -1.43
N ALA A 128 14.09 7.34 -1.73
CA ALA A 128 15.10 6.29 -1.95
C ALA A 128 15.84 6.46 -3.29
N GLY A 129 15.41 7.39 -4.14
CA GLY A 129 15.92 7.57 -5.50
C GLY A 129 15.15 6.82 -6.57
N GLY A 130 14.14 6.03 -6.18
CA GLY A 130 13.25 5.30 -7.08
C GLY A 130 12.27 6.20 -7.84
N THR A 131 11.42 5.57 -8.64
CA THR A 131 10.36 6.23 -9.42
C THR A 131 8.98 5.83 -8.91
N ALA A 132 8.25 6.79 -8.36
CA ALA A 132 6.85 6.64 -7.99
C ALA A 132 5.98 7.64 -8.76
N VAL A 133 4.85 7.17 -9.28
CA VAL A 133 3.80 7.98 -9.89
C VAL A 133 2.56 7.81 -9.01
N LEU A 134 2.14 8.89 -8.35
CA LEU A 134 0.97 8.90 -7.47
C LEU A 134 -0.18 9.66 -8.12
N GLU A 135 -1.32 8.99 -8.30
CA GLU A 135 -2.61 9.60 -8.64
C GLU A 135 -3.61 9.36 -7.49
N ARG A 136 -3.89 10.42 -6.71
CA ARG A 136 -4.85 10.42 -5.60
C ARG A 136 -6.16 11.04 -6.05
N PHE A 137 -7.30 10.38 -5.82
CA PHE A 137 -8.62 10.84 -6.27
C PHE A 137 -9.50 11.33 -5.11
N ASP A 138 -9.96 12.58 -5.18
CA ASP A 138 -10.84 13.18 -4.16
C ASP A 138 -12.21 12.50 -4.10
N SER A 139 -12.69 12.27 -2.88
CA SER A 139 -14.01 11.69 -2.59
C SER A 139 -14.26 10.32 -3.24
N MET A 140 -13.19 9.58 -3.55
CA MET A 140 -13.27 8.23 -4.09
C MET A 140 -12.96 7.20 -2.99
N PRO A 141 -13.80 6.17 -2.78
CA PRO A 141 -13.56 5.12 -1.78
C PRO A 141 -12.58 4.05 -2.27
N HIS A 142 -12.29 3.07 -1.41
CA HIS A 142 -11.41 1.94 -1.69
C HIS A 142 -11.78 1.22 -2.98
N CYS A 143 -10.81 1.01 -3.88
CA CYS A 143 -11.02 0.38 -5.18
C CYS A 143 -12.12 1.04 -6.04
N PHE A 144 -12.34 2.35 -5.92
CA PHE A 144 -13.43 3.05 -6.61
C PHE A 144 -13.50 2.75 -8.12
N ALA A 145 -12.36 2.57 -8.79
CA ALA A 145 -12.34 2.31 -10.23
C ALA A 145 -12.97 0.95 -10.57
N LEU A 146 -12.80 -0.05 -9.70
CA LEU A 146 -13.36 -1.40 -9.84
C LEU A 146 -14.86 -1.43 -9.52
N ILE A 147 -15.29 -0.64 -8.52
CA ILE A 147 -16.68 -0.59 -8.06
C ILE A 147 -17.54 0.33 -8.94
N PHE A 148 -17.00 1.48 -9.36
CA PHE A 148 -17.69 2.54 -10.08
C PHE A 148 -17.09 2.75 -11.47
N GLY A 149 -16.89 1.67 -12.23
CA GLY A 149 -16.16 1.66 -13.51
C GLY A 149 -16.63 2.67 -14.56
N ASP A 150 -17.92 3.04 -14.53
CA ASP A 150 -18.48 4.00 -15.48
C ASP A 150 -18.30 5.48 -15.10
N SER A 151 -17.84 5.76 -13.88
CA SER A 151 -17.60 7.13 -13.41
C SER A 151 -16.47 7.82 -14.17
N ALA A 152 -16.47 9.15 -14.17
CA ALA A 152 -15.40 9.94 -14.79
C ALA A 152 -14.05 9.68 -14.11
N ALA A 153 -14.04 9.56 -12.78
CA ALA A 153 -12.85 9.21 -12.00
C ALA A 153 -12.31 7.82 -12.39
N ALA A 154 -13.17 6.80 -12.47
CA ALA A 154 -12.75 5.45 -12.86
C ALA A 154 -12.15 5.41 -14.27
N LYS A 155 -12.80 6.07 -15.24
CA LYS A 155 -12.28 6.18 -16.61
C LYS A 155 -10.92 6.89 -16.66
N ARG A 156 -10.71 7.90 -15.82
CA ARG A 156 -9.40 8.58 -15.68
C ARG A 156 -8.36 7.64 -15.07
N CYS A 157 -8.70 6.94 -13.98
CA CYS A 157 -7.85 5.97 -13.30
C CYS A 157 -7.40 4.86 -14.26
N TYR A 158 -8.33 4.23 -14.98
CA TYR A 158 -8.00 3.19 -15.96
C TYR A 158 -7.08 3.68 -17.07
N ARG A 159 -7.25 4.93 -17.53
CA ARG A 159 -6.36 5.51 -18.52
C ARG A 159 -4.95 5.69 -17.97
N GLY A 160 -4.81 6.30 -16.78
CA GLY A 160 -3.50 6.48 -16.13
C GLY A 160 -2.79 5.15 -15.87
N TRP A 161 -3.55 4.15 -15.41
CA TRP A 161 -3.04 2.79 -15.18
C TRP A 161 -2.58 2.13 -16.50
N ALA A 162 -3.40 2.17 -17.56
CA ALA A 162 -3.04 1.59 -18.85
C ALA A 162 -1.82 2.30 -19.48
N ASP A 163 -1.79 3.63 -19.46
CA ASP A 163 -0.69 4.44 -19.99
C ASP A 163 0.62 4.12 -19.25
N PHE A 164 0.56 4.03 -17.92
CA PHE A 164 1.72 3.62 -17.13
C PHE A 164 2.23 2.23 -17.49
N CYS A 165 1.34 1.23 -17.61
CA CYS A 165 1.73 -0.13 -17.97
C CYS A 165 2.42 -0.17 -19.34
N LEU A 166 1.87 0.54 -20.34
CA LEU A 166 2.47 0.66 -21.67
C LEU A 166 3.83 1.37 -21.61
N ASP A 167 3.94 2.45 -20.85
CA ASP A 167 5.21 3.17 -20.70
C ASP A 167 6.25 2.35 -19.96
N ALA A 168 5.86 1.56 -18.96
CA ALA A 168 6.76 0.71 -18.19
C ALA A 168 7.42 -0.34 -19.08
N VAL A 169 6.63 -1.11 -19.84
CA VAL A 169 7.17 -2.16 -20.74
C VAL A 169 8.03 -1.60 -21.87
N HIS A 170 7.86 -0.33 -22.21
CA HIS A 170 8.66 0.37 -23.22
C HIS A 170 9.79 1.24 -22.64
N GLY A 171 10.03 1.21 -21.33
CA GLY A 171 11.08 1.99 -20.68
C GLY A 171 10.90 3.51 -20.76
N ARG A 172 9.64 3.97 -20.87
CA ARG A 172 9.28 5.39 -21.03
C ARG A 172 8.87 6.09 -19.73
N VAL A 173 8.70 5.34 -18.63
CA VAL A 173 8.37 5.94 -17.33
C VAL A 173 9.55 6.77 -16.84
N LYS A 174 9.31 8.07 -16.65
CA LYS A 174 10.32 9.01 -16.17
C LYS A 174 10.16 9.22 -14.67
N ARG A 175 11.29 9.34 -13.97
CA ARG A 175 11.30 9.79 -12.59
C ARG A 175 10.65 11.18 -12.49
N THR A 176 9.77 11.34 -11.52
CA THR A 176 9.07 12.59 -11.25
C THR A 176 9.15 12.94 -9.75
N ARG A 177 8.95 14.23 -9.45
CA ARG A 177 8.71 14.73 -8.09
C ARG A 177 7.23 14.99 -7.84
N GLN A 178 6.37 14.72 -8.82
CA GLN A 178 4.98 15.17 -8.79
C GLN A 178 4.04 14.06 -8.33
N ALA A 179 3.18 14.40 -7.38
CA ALA A 179 1.96 13.67 -7.04
C ALA A 179 0.76 14.42 -7.62
N LEU A 180 -0.16 13.70 -8.25
CA LEU A 180 -1.38 14.26 -8.83
C LEU A 180 -2.55 14.04 -7.88
N TYR A 181 -3.15 15.12 -7.42
CA TYR A 181 -4.40 15.11 -6.66
C TYR A 181 -5.53 15.48 -7.62
N ILE A 182 -6.33 14.50 -7.97
CA ILE A 182 -7.37 14.57 -8.98
C ILE A 182 -8.69 14.84 -8.28
N HIS A 183 -9.37 15.91 -8.68
CA HIS A 183 -10.64 16.28 -8.12
C HIS A 183 -11.73 15.24 -8.44
N ARG A 184 -12.80 15.25 -7.63
CA ARG A 184 -13.92 14.29 -7.72
C ARG A 184 -14.55 14.16 -9.11
N ASP A 185 -14.43 15.19 -9.95
CA ASP A 185 -14.96 15.22 -11.31
C ASP A 185 -14.08 14.48 -12.33
N GLY A 186 -12.90 14.01 -11.91
CA GLY A 186 -11.91 13.31 -12.72
C GLY A 186 -11.19 14.19 -13.73
N ARG A 187 -11.35 15.52 -13.66
CA ARG A 187 -10.81 16.49 -14.64
C ARG A 187 -9.85 17.48 -14.00
N GLY A 188 -10.23 18.07 -12.88
CA GLY A 188 -9.37 19.01 -12.18
C GLY A 188 -8.18 18.27 -11.54
N THR A 189 -6.98 18.84 -11.61
CA THR A 189 -5.77 18.24 -11.03
C THR A 189 -4.94 19.31 -10.32
N VAL A 190 -4.54 19.01 -9.08
CA VAL A 190 -3.56 19.76 -8.32
C VAL A 190 -2.28 18.93 -8.22
N THR A 191 -1.17 19.51 -8.63
CA THR A 191 0.14 18.86 -8.51
C THR A 191 0.80 19.26 -7.19
N LYS A 192 1.30 18.27 -6.44
CA LYS A 192 2.09 18.45 -5.22
C LYS A 192 3.47 17.82 -5.36
N ASP A 193 4.47 18.29 -4.61
CA ASP A 193 5.78 17.62 -4.55
C ASP A 193 5.69 16.36 -3.66
N LEU A 194 6.18 15.21 -4.15
CA LEU A 194 6.20 13.92 -3.48
C LEU A 194 6.96 13.95 -2.13
N SER A 195 7.91 14.88 -1.96
CA SER A 195 8.59 15.07 -0.67
C SER A 195 7.76 15.88 0.34
N GLU A 196 6.71 16.58 -0.11
CA GLU A 196 5.87 17.46 0.70
C GLU A 196 4.47 16.90 0.97
N ILE A 197 4.11 15.75 0.38
CA ILE A 197 2.84 15.07 0.69
C ILE A 197 2.86 14.36 2.05
N GLY A 198 1.66 14.14 2.58
CA GLY A 198 1.43 13.56 3.91
C GLY A 198 1.62 14.59 5.04
N SER A 199 1.03 14.32 6.20
CA SER A 199 1.12 15.20 7.39
C SER A 199 2.18 14.76 8.40
N LEU A 200 2.94 13.70 8.08
CA LEU A 200 3.90 13.03 8.97
C LEU A 200 5.23 12.90 8.23
N SER A 201 6.32 12.87 8.99
CA SER A 201 7.63 12.43 8.52
C SER A 201 7.68 10.91 8.35
N LEU A 202 8.62 10.40 7.54
CA LEU A 202 8.82 8.95 7.41
C LEU A 202 9.27 8.30 8.73
N ASP A 203 9.95 9.04 9.61
CA ASP A 203 10.33 8.56 10.94
C ASP A 203 9.11 8.39 11.86
N GLU A 204 8.16 9.32 11.81
CA GLU A 204 6.89 9.20 12.53
C GLU A 204 6.06 8.01 12.03
N VAL A 205 5.99 7.83 10.70
CA VAL A 205 5.36 6.66 10.07
C VAL A 205 5.99 5.36 10.59
N GLN A 206 7.33 5.29 10.63
CA GLN A 206 8.03 4.10 11.14
C GLN A 206 7.76 3.85 12.63
N ARG A 207 7.68 4.90 13.46
CA ARG A 207 7.36 4.76 14.88
C ARG A 207 5.95 4.24 15.10
N LEU A 208 4.96 4.70 14.31
CA LEU A 208 3.58 4.22 14.41
C LEU A 208 3.47 2.72 14.13
N HIS A 209 4.22 2.21 13.14
CA HIS A 209 4.31 0.77 12.86
C HIS A 209 4.83 -0.02 14.07
N ILE A 210 5.89 0.47 14.72
CA ILE A 210 6.48 -0.17 15.90
C ILE A 210 5.53 -0.16 17.10
N CYS A 211 4.88 0.99 17.38
CA CYS A 211 3.93 1.10 18.48
C CYS A 211 2.76 0.13 18.33
N MET A 212 2.27 -0.05 17.09
CA MET A 212 1.21 -0.99 16.81
C MET A 212 1.66 -2.45 17.01
N TYR A 213 2.88 -2.80 16.60
CA TYR A 213 3.43 -4.13 16.85
C TYR A 213 3.43 -4.50 18.34
N ILE A 214 3.84 -3.57 19.21
CA ILE A 214 3.84 -3.79 20.66
C ILE A 214 2.41 -4.00 21.17
N TYR A 215 1.44 -3.24 20.66
CA TYR A 215 0.04 -3.36 21.06
C TYR A 215 -0.61 -4.68 20.60
N ILE A 216 -0.23 -5.18 19.42
CA ILE A 216 -0.77 -6.44 18.87
C ILE A 216 -0.02 -7.66 19.43
N GLY A 217 1.26 -7.51 19.74
CA GLY A 217 2.17 -8.60 20.12
C GLY A 217 2.39 -8.77 21.63
N ASP A 218 1.59 -8.14 22.50
CA ASP A 218 1.65 -8.37 23.95
C ASP A 218 0.60 -9.41 24.39
N PRO A 219 0.98 -10.70 24.50
CA PRO A 219 0.11 -11.77 24.96
C PRO A 219 -0.26 -11.68 26.45
N THR A 220 0.29 -10.73 27.22
CA THR A 220 0.01 -10.59 28.66
C THR A 220 -1.21 -9.73 29.00
N SER A 221 -1.85 -9.14 27.98
CA SER A 221 -3.06 -8.31 28.16
C SER A 221 -4.38 -9.09 28.01
N ALA A 222 -4.30 -10.38 27.69
CA ALA A 222 -5.45 -11.29 27.59
C ALA A 222 -5.38 -12.35 28.71
N GLU A 223 -5.49 -11.91 29.97
CA GLU A 223 -5.84 -12.75 31.13
C GLU A 223 -7.10 -12.21 31.81
#